data_AF-A0A7X8G962-F1
#
_entry.id   AF-A0A7X8G962-F1
#
_cell.length_a   1.000
_cell.length_b   1.000
_cell.length_c   1.000
_cell.angle_alpha   90.00
_cell.angle_beta   90.00
_cell.angle_gamma   90.00
#
_symmetry.space_group_name_H-M   'P 1'
#
loop_
_entity.id
_entity.type
_entity.pdbx_description
1 polymer ?
#
loop_
_entity_poly.entity_id
_entity_poly.type
_entity_poly.pdbx_seq_one_letter_code
_entity_poly.pdbx_strand_id
1 'polypeptide(L)'
;MAKVIGIDLGTTNSCVAVMEGGEPVVIPNPEGNRTTPSVVAFSKTAERLVGQVAKRQAVTNPERTVMSIKRDMGSNKKVKIDDKDYTPQEISAMVLQKLKSDAEAYLGETVSQAVITVPAYFSDAQRQATKDAGKIAGLEVLRIINEPTAAALAYGLDKESDQKILVFDLGGGTFDVSILEIGDGVFEVLATSGNNLLGGDDFDQRVIDWIATEFKKEHGIDLRTDKMAAQRLKEAAEKAKIELSGVATTNINLPFITADASGPKHLDMTLTRAKFDELTADLVEKTMVPARRALSDAELSPSDIDKVLLVGGSTRIPAVQEAVKKFLGKEPFKGINPDECVAIGAAIQAGVLSGEVKDLLLLDVTPLSLGIETLGGVFTRLIERNTTIPTKKSQVFSTAADGQTSVDIRVFQGEREMAANNKLLGNFQLSGIAPAPRGIPQIEVTFDIDANGIVHVSAKDLGTGNEQKITITASSNLSDADIDKAVKEAEQFAEEDRKRKESIEAKNQADSLIYQTEKSLKDLGDKIDAADKSSIEAELNNLKEVVKGDDVEAIKAATEKLSQAFYAVSQKLYQQQDPGAAGGADGFNPDMGGNQDDVFDADYKVVDDEDDANN
;
A
#
# COMPACT_ATOMS: atom_id res chain seq x y z
N MET A 1 -14.57 -13.83 -14.36
CA MET A 1 -14.22 -12.40 -14.31
C MET A 1 -12.89 -12.31 -13.59
N ALA A 2 -11.97 -11.45 -14.02
CA ALA A 2 -10.70 -11.27 -13.32
C ALA A 2 -10.97 -10.85 -11.86
N LYS A 3 -10.22 -11.40 -10.91
CA LYS A 3 -10.37 -11.04 -9.49
C LYS A 3 -10.06 -9.56 -9.27
N VAL A 4 -10.87 -8.92 -8.41
CA VAL A 4 -10.61 -7.57 -7.90
C VAL A 4 -9.86 -7.70 -6.57
N ILE A 5 -8.68 -7.11 -6.47
CA ILE A 5 -7.87 -7.18 -5.25
C ILE A 5 -8.11 -5.96 -4.34
N GLY A 6 -7.98 -6.18 -3.03
CA GLY A 6 -7.92 -5.12 -2.02
C GLY A 6 -6.47 -4.82 -1.65
N ILE A 7 -6.07 -3.56 -1.75
CA ILE A 7 -4.71 -3.12 -1.45
C ILE A 7 -4.74 -2.11 -0.31
N ASP A 8 -4.04 -2.44 0.78
CA ASP A 8 -3.58 -1.47 1.75
C ASP A 8 -2.24 -0.88 1.31
N LEU A 9 -2.25 0.37 0.82
CA LEU A 9 -1.03 1.08 0.41
C LEU A 9 -0.50 1.88 1.60
N GLY A 10 0.14 1.28 2.59
CA GLY A 10 0.58 2.01 3.79
C GLY A 10 1.87 2.83 3.62
N THR A 11 2.14 3.72 4.59
CA THR A 11 3.38 4.55 4.58
C THR A 11 4.65 3.71 4.70
N THR A 12 4.65 2.70 5.59
CA THR A 12 5.83 1.89 5.91
C THR A 12 5.75 0.51 5.27
N ASN A 13 4.57 -0.13 5.33
CA ASN A 13 4.30 -1.42 4.72
C ASN A 13 2.99 -1.32 3.94
N SER A 14 2.89 -2.12 2.90
CA SER A 14 1.67 -2.35 2.15
C SER A 14 1.25 -3.82 2.25
N CYS A 15 -0.03 -4.09 2.05
CA CYS A 15 -0.62 -5.41 2.16
C CYS A 15 -1.65 -5.60 1.04
N VAL A 16 -1.78 -6.80 0.51
CA VAL A 16 -2.74 -7.12 -0.56
C VAL A 16 -3.55 -8.35 -0.17
N ALA A 17 -4.85 -8.29 -0.41
CA ALA A 17 -5.81 -9.35 -0.13
C ALA A 17 -6.80 -9.51 -1.29
N VAL A 18 -7.48 -10.65 -1.32
CA VAL A 18 -8.46 -11.03 -2.34
C VAL A 18 -9.60 -11.80 -1.70
N MET A 19 -10.78 -11.82 -2.33
CA MET A 19 -11.86 -12.72 -1.93
C MET A 19 -11.70 -14.09 -2.59
N GLU A 20 -11.59 -15.15 -1.79
CA GLU A 20 -11.52 -16.55 -2.24
C GLU A 20 -12.57 -17.37 -1.50
N GLY A 21 -13.46 -18.04 -2.24
CA GLY A 21 -14.48 -18.91 -1.63
C GLY A 21 -15.44 -18.20 -0.68
N GLY A 22 -15.62 -16.88 -0.80
CA GLY A 22 -16.44 -16.07 0.10
C GLY A 22 -15.69 -15.49 1.30
N GLU A 23 -14.41 -15.83 1.47
CA GLU A 23 -13.56 -15.37 2.57
C GLU A 23 -12.46 -14.41 2.06
N PRO A 24 -12.11 -13.35 2.81
CA PRO A 24 -10.98 -12.50 2.46
C PRO A 24 -9.65 -13.16 2.86
N VAL A 25 -8.74 -13.31 1.90
CA VAL A 25 -7.41 -13.92 2.07
C VAL A 25 -6.32 -12.90 1.76
N VAL A 26 -5.39 -12.69 2.70
CA VAL A 26 -4.17 -11.89 2.46
C VAL A 26 -3.15 -12.74 1.72
N ILE A 27 -2.61 -12.19 0.64
CA ILE A 27 -1.67 -12.86 -0.24
C ILE A 27 -0.24 -12.64 0.29
N PRO A 28 0.51 -13.72 0.60
CA PRO A 28 1.92 -13.59 0.96
C PRO A 28 2.75 -13.20 -0.27
N ASN A 29 3.76 -12.37 -0.05
CA ASN A 29 4.73 -12.01 -1.07
C ASN A 29 5.73 -13.17 -1.33
N PRO A 30 6.55 -13.12 -2.40
CA PRO A 30 7.53 -14.16 -2.72
C PRO A 30 8.58 -14.42 -1.63
N GLU A 31 8.79 -13.47 -0.72
CA GLU A 31 9.68 -13.64 0.44
C GLU A 31 8.98 -14.32 1.64
N GLY A 32 7.72 -14.73 1.51
CA GLY A 32 6.91 -15.38 2.54
C GLY A 32 6.28 -14.43 3.56
N ASN A 33 6.37 -13.11 3.34
CA ASN A 33 5.80 -12.11 4.25
C ASN A 33 4.40 -11.71 3.79
N ARG A 34 3.49 -11.49 4.74
CA ARG A 34 2.12 -11.04 4.48
C ARG A 34 2.00 -9.53 4.24
N THR A 35 3.10 -8.81 4.44
CA THR A 35 3.22 -7.37 4.16
C THR A 35 4.51 -7.10 3.41
N THR A 36 4.48 -6.15 2.49
CA THR A 36 5.64 -5.71 1.70
C THR A 36 6.05 -4.30 2.12
N PRO A 37 7.32 -4.03 2.48
CA PRO A 37 7.76 -2.68 2.80
C PRO A 37 7.47 -1.69 1.65
N SER A 38 6.92 -0.52 1.96
CA SER A 38 6.67 0.58 1.02
C SER A 38 7.96 1.34 0.72
N VAL A 39 8.95 0.61 0.19
CA VAL A 39 10.31 1.08 -0.08
C VAL A 39 10.64 0.79 -1.53
N VAL A 40 11.15 1.80 -2.23
CA VAL A 40 11.61 1.71 -3.61
C VAL A 40 13.06 2.12 -3.66
N ALA A 41 13.91 1.35 -4.35
CA ALA A 41 15.30 1.72 -4.56
C ALA A 41 15.72 1.53 -6.02
N PHE A 42 16.72 2.29 -6.41
CA PHE A 42 17.36 2.17 -7.72
C PHE A 42 18.80 1.70 -7.50
N SER A 43 19.11 0.50 -7.98
CA SER A 43 20.44 -0.10 -7.91
C SER A 43 21.41 0.65 -8.81
N LYS A 44 22.72 0.50 -8.59
CA LYS A 44 23.77 1.20 -9.38
C LYS A 44 23.70 0.92 -10.87
N THR A 45 23.07 -0.18 -11.28
CA THR A 45 22.82 -0.54 -12.69
C THR A 45 21.45 -0.07 -13.18
N ALA A 46 20.84 0.91 -12.50
CA ALA A 46 19.50 1.45 -12.75
C ALA A 46 18.34 0.45 -12.57
N GLU A 47 18.59 -0.70 -11.94
CA GLU A 47 17.53 -1.66 -11.60
C GLU A 47 16.61 -1.10 -10.53
N ARG A 48 15.31 -1.26 -10.73
CA ARG A 48 14.30 -0.94 -9.72
C ARG A 48 14.13 -2.11 -8.76
N LEU A 49 14.25 -1.82 -7.47
CA LEU A 49 14.01 -2.74 -6.36
C LEU A 49 12.83 -2.22 -5.56
N VAL A 50 11.93 -3.11 -5.15
CA VAL A 50 10.75 -2.76 -4.32
C VAL A 50 10.66 -3.72 -3.15
N GLY A 51 10.14 -3.27 -2.02
CA GLY A 51 9.89 -4.13 -0.87
C GLY A 51 11.15 -4.45 -0.06
N GLN A 52 11.26 -5.71 0.38
CA GLN A 52 12.32 -6.15 1.29
C GLN A 52 13.72 -6.00 0.70
N VAL A 53 13.86 -6.23 -0.61
CA VAL A 53 15.14 -6.08 -1.31
C VAL A 53 15.59 -4.62 -1.32
N ALA A 54 14.66 -3.68 -1.55
CA ALA A 54 14.92 -2.26 -1.47
C ALA A 54 15.27 -1.82 -0.04
N LYS A 55 14.51 -2.29 0.97
CA LYS A 55 14.79 -1.99 2.39
C LYS A 55 16.19 -2.47 2.80
N ARG A 56 16.61 -3.67 2.39
CA ARG A 56 17.90 -4.27 2.78
C ARG A 56 19.13 -3.45 2.32
N GLN A 57 19.06 -2.85 1.14
CA GLN A 57 20.20 -2.11 0.57
C GLN A 57 20.22 -0.62 0.94
N ALA A 58 19.22 -0.13 1.68
CA ALA A 58 19.03 1.29 2.02
C ALA A 58 20.26 1.90 2.70
N VAL A 59 20.89 1.16 3.63
CA VAL A 59 22.11 1.59 4.33
C VAL A 59 23.25 1.95 3.39
N THR A 60 23.44 1.17 2.33
CA THR A 60 24.55 1.33 1.37
C THR A 60 24.21 2.20 0.17
N ASN A 61 22.94 2.60 0.03
CA ASN A 61 22.44 3.36 -1.11
C ASN A 61 21.33 4.35 -0.69
N PRO A 62 21.55 5.19 0.35
CA PRO A 62 20.49 6.00 0.94
C PRO A 62 19.97 7.08 -0.02
N GLU A 63 20.80 7.57 -0.95
CA GLU A 63 20.41 8.61 -1.92
C GLU A 63 19.48 8.09 -3.02
N ARG A 64 19.51 6.79 -3.29
CA ARG A 64 18.72 6.14 -4.35
C ARG A 64 17.69 5.19 -3.77
N THR A 65 17.32 5.40 -2.51
CA THR A 65 16.29 4.64 -1.79
C THR A 65 15.24 5.60 -1.25
N VAL A 66 13.99 5.35 -1.58
CA VAL A 66 12.84 6.16 -1.22
C VAL A 66 11.98 5.38 -0.23
N MET A 67 11.66 6.01 0.90
CA MET A 67 10.82 5.48 1.96
C MET A 67 9.77 6.53 2.35
N SER A 68 8.66 6.10 2.96
CA SER A 68 7.63 6.98 3.52
C SER A 68 6.99 7.95 2.50
N ILE A 69 7.02 7.62 1.21
CA ILE A 69 6.54 8.49 0.12
C ILE A 69 5.05 8.86 0.27
N LYS A 70 4.27 8.02 0.94
CA LYS A 70 2.84 8.27 1.21
C LYS A 70 2.61 9.62 1.91
N ARG A 71 3.56 10.09 2.72
CA ARG A 71 3.49 11.42 3.39
C ARG A 71 3.53 12.60 2.42
N ASP A 72 4.04 12.38 1.21
CA ASP A 72 4.18 13.40 0.17
C ASP A 72 3.07 13.31 -0.90
N MET A 73 2.12 12.37 -0.78
CA MET A 73 1.00 12.23 -1.73
C MET A 73 0.21 13.53 -1.85
N GLY A 74 -0.22 13.87 -3.06
CA GLY A 74 -0.94 15.13 -3.34
C GLY A 74 -0.08 16.41 -3.28
N SER A 75 1.22 16.30 -2.98
CA SER A 75 2.15 17.44 -2.98
C SER A 75 2.88 17.60 -4.32
N ASN A 76 3.53 18.75 -4.52
CA ASN A 76 4.38 19.04 -5.68
C ASN A 76 5.82 18.56 -5.51
N LYS A 77 6.13 17.82 -4.45
CA LYS A 77 7.47 17.33 -4.19
C LYS A 77 7.88 16.36 -5.29
N LYS A 78 9.16 16.43 -5.70
CA LYS A 78 9.76 15.44 -6.59
C LYS A 78 10.95 14.80 -5.91
N VAL A 79 11.12 13.51 -6.13
CA VAL A 79 12.29 12.74 -5.70
C VAL A 79 13.22 12.61 -6.89
N LYS A 80 14.37 13.27 -6.82
CA LYS A 80 15.38 13.18 -7.87
C LYS A 80 16.25 11.94 -7.65
N ILE A 81 16.24 11.04 -8.63
CA ILE A 81 17.12 9.87 -8.69
C ILE A 81 17.96 10.02 -9.96
N ASP A 82 19.27 10.17 -9.79
CA ASP A 82 20.20 10.49 -10.87
C ASP A 82 19.72 11.72 -11.66
N ASP A 83 19.42 11.58 -12.95
CA ASP A 83 18.95 12.67 -13.83
C ASP A 83 17.41 12.71 -13.98
N LYS A 84 16.67 11.85 -13.29
CA LYS A 84 15.21 11.74 -13.40
C LYS A 84 14.52 12.21 -12.12
N ASP A 85 13.46 12.99 -12.30
CA ASP A 85 12.55 13.37 -11.23
C ASP A 85 11.34 12.44 -11.21
N TYR A 86 11.02 11.91 -10.05
CA TYR A 86 9.84 11.09 -9.81
C TYR A 86 8.86 11.79 -8.88
N THR A 87 7.58 11.69 -9.20
CA THR A 87 6.48 12.14 -8.34
C THR A 87 6.14 11.08 -7.27
N PRO A 88 5.48 11.48 -6.16
CA PRO A 88 4.98 10.55 -5.16
C PRO A 88 4.07 9.47 -5.74
N GLN A 89 3.28 9.82 -6.75
CA GLN A 89 2.40 8.91 -7.48
C GLN A 89 3.19 7.85 -8.24
N GLU A 90 4.25 8.25 -8.96
CA GLU A 90 5.11 7.30 -9.68
C GLU A 90 5.81 6.34 -8.73
N ILE A 91 6.39 6.82 -7.63
CA ILE A 91 7.04 5.94 -6.64
C ILE A 91 6.02 5.00 -5.98
N SER A 92 4.83 5.50 -5.62
CA SER A 92 3.76 4.67 -5.06
C SER A 92 3.25 3.64 -6.06
N ALA A 93 3.18 3.99 -7.35
CA ALA A 93 2.82 3.06 -8.41
C ALA A 93 3.81 1.90 -8.51
N MET A 94 5.11 2.10 -8.25
CA MET A 94 6.08 1.00 -8.21
C MET A 94 5.79 0.00 -7.08
N VAL A 95 5.31 0.49 -5.92
CA VAL A 95 4.85 -0.37 -4.83
C VAL A 95 3.58 -1.13 -5.23
N LEU A 96 2.61 -0.44 -5.83
CA LEU A 96 1.38 -1.07 -6.32
C LEU A 96 1.64 -2.11 -7.43
N GLN A 97 2.58 -1.86 -8.33
CA GLN A 97 3.00 -2.82 -9.36
C GLN A 97 3.58 -4.09 -8.73
N LYS A 98 4.37 -3.97 -7.66
CA LYS A 98 4.88 -5.13 -6.92
C LYS A 98 3.75 -5.94 -6.30
N LEU A 99 2.81 -5.29 -5.62
CA LEU A 99 1.66 -5.96 -5.00
C LEU A 99 0.75 -6.62 -6.04
N LYS A 100 0.51 -5.95 -7.17
CA LYS A 100 -0.19 -6.51 -8.33
C LYS A 100 0.52 -7.76 -8.84
N SER A 101 1.83 -7.68 -9.10
CA SER A 101 2.60 -8.83 -9.59
C SER A 101 2.62 -10.00 -8.60
N ASP A 102 2.63 -9.72 -7.30
CA ASP A 102 2.56 -10.75 -6.25
C ASP A 102 1.18 -11.43 -6.26
N ALA A 103 0.11 -10.64 -6.40
CA ALA A 103 -1.25 -11.16 -6.53
C ALA A 103 -1.43 -11.99 -7.81
N GLU A 104 -0.90 -11.52 -8.95
CA GLU A 104 -0.95 -12.26 -10.22
C GLU A 104 -0.20 -13.59 -10.13
N ALA A 105 0.97 -13.60 -9.48
CA ALA A 105 1.75 -14.82 -9.27
C ALA A 105 1.01 -15.83 -8.36
N TYR A 106 0.30 -15.35 -7.34
CA TYR A 106 -0.50 -16.18 -6.45
C TYR A 106 -1.76 -16.74 -7.14
N LEU A 107 -2.47 -15.90 -7.89
CA LEU A 107 -3.74 -16.27 -8.53
C LEU A 107 -3.56 -17.05 -9.84
N GLY A 108 -2.40 -16.93 -10.49
CA GLY A 108 -2.15 -17.53 -11.80
C GLY A 108 -2.88 -16.84 -12.96
N GLU A 109 -3.44 -15.64 -12.73
CA GLU A 109 -4.14 -14.83 -13.73
C GLU A 109 -3.76 -13.34 -13.63
N THR A 110 -4.04 -12.56 -14.68
CA THR A 110 -3.79 -11.11 -14.71
C THR A 110 -4.79 -10.36 -13.83
N VAL A 111 -4.29 -9.38 -13.08
CA VAL A 111 -5.12 -8.52 -12.21
C VAL A 111 -5.16 -7.11 -12.79
N SER A 112 -6.35 -6.63 -13.14
CA SER A 112 -6.56 -5.31 -13.75
C SER A 112 -7.34 -4.34 -12.88
N GLN A 113 -7.98 -4.80 -11.80
CA GLN A 113 -8.90 -4.01 -11.00
C GLN A 113 -8.55 -4.08 -9.51
N ALA A 114 -8.66 -2.95 -8.80
CA ALA A 114 -8.37 -2.90 -7.37
C ALA A 114 -9.25 -1.93 -6.60
N VAL A 115 -9.42 -2.22 -5.31
CA VAL A 115 -9.81 -1.26 -4.27
C VAL A 115 -8.55 -0.88 -3.51
N ILE A 116 -8.26 0.43 -3.37
CA ILE A 116 -7.04 0.94 -2.73
C ILE A 116 -7.40 1.78 -1.51
N THR A 117 -6.70 1.58 -0.40
CA THR A 117 -6.95 2.31 0.85
C THR A 117 -6.27 3.67 0.90
N VAL A 118 -6.88 4.59 1.65
CA VAL A 118 -6.30 5.89 2.03
C VAL A 118 -6.67 6.23 3.48
N PRO A 119 -5.85 7.03 4.17
CA PRO A 119 -6.20 7.59 5.48
C PRO A 119 -7.54 8.33 5.40
N ALA A 120 -8.41 8.17 6.39
CA ALA A 120 -9.74 8.77 6.37
C ALA A 120 -9.67 10.31 6.24
N TYR A 121 -8.65 10.91 6.86
CA TYR A 121 -8.44 12.35 6.85
C TYR A 121 -7.66 12.87 5.62
N PHE A 122 -7.41 12.04 4.60
CA PHE A 122 -6.84 12.50 3.32
C PHE A 122 -7.73 13.52 2.63
N SER A 123 -7.11 14.60 2.16
CA SER A 123 -7.74 15.59 1.27
C SER A 123 -7.96 15.02 -0.14
N ASP A 124 -8.82 15.68 -0.91
CA ASP A 124 -9.16 15.31 -2.29
C ASP A 124 -7.91 15.16 -3.18
N ALA A 125 -6.90 16.01 -2.99
CA ALA A 125 -5.63 15.94 -3.72
C ALA A 125 -4.83 14.67 -3.44
N GLN A 126 -4.86 14.20 -2.19
CA GLN A 126 -4.16 12.99 -1.78
C GLN A 126 -4.92 11.74 -2.26
N ARG A 127 -6.26 11.78 -2.23
CA ARG A 127 -7.14 10.73 -2.78
C ARG A 127 -6.93 10.58 -4.28
N GLN A 128 -6.97 11.69 -5.02
CA GLN A 128 -6.73 11.69 -6.46
C GLN A 128 -5.33 11.20 -6.80
N ALA A 129 -4.29 11.69 -6.10
CA ALA A 129 -2.93 11.22 -6.32
C ALA A 129 -2.78 9.70 -6.08
N THR A 130 -3.50 9.13 -5.11
CA THR A 130 -3.50 7.69 -4.84
C THR A 130 -4.20 6.92 -5.95
N LYS A 131 -5.32 7.44 -6.45
CA LYS A 131 -6.03 6.90 -7.62
C LYS A 131 -5.16 6.93 -8.87
N ASP A 132 -4.43 8.03 -9.10
CA ASP A 132 -3.50 8.17 -10.22
C ASP A 132 -2.34 7.17 -10.10
N ALA A 133 -1.81 6.94 -8.90
CA ALA A 133 -0.79 5.91 -8.67
C ALA A 133 -1.28 4.51 -9.05
N GLY A 134 -2.55 4.18 -8.73
CA GLY A 134 -3.19 2.95 -9.19
C GLY A 134 -3.28 2.86 -10.71
N LYS A 135 -3.71 3.94 -11.37
CA LYS A 135 -3.74 4.01 -12.84
C LYS A 135 -2.36 3.82 -13.46
N ILE A 136 -1.32 4.48 -12.93
CA ILE A 136 0.08 4.33 -13.37
C ILE A 136 0.56 2.89 -13.18
N ALA A 137 0.11 2.21 -12.13
CA ALA A 137 0.43 0.81 -11.88
C ALA A 137 -0.33 -0.18 -12.79
N GLY A 138 -1.18 0.30 -13.70
CA GLY A 138 -2.01 -0.53 -14.57
C GLY A 138 -3.17 -1.20 -13.84
N LEU A 139 -3.73 -0.52 -12.82
CA LEU A 139 -4.94 -0.93 -12.11
C LEU A 139 -6.06 0.09 -12.37
N GLU A 140 -7.22 -0.42 -12.78
CA GLU A 140 -8.48 0.31 -12.69
C GLU A 140 -8.92 0.34 -11.22
N VAL A 141 -8.83 1.54 -10.63
CA VAL A 141 -9.20 1.75 -9.23
C VAL A 141 -10.72 1.90 -9.13
N LEU A 142 -11.40 0.82 -8.76
CA LEU A 142 -12.86 0.76 -8.66
C LEU A 142 -13.40 1.59 -7.48
N ARG A 143 -12.63 1.65 -6.39
CA ARG A 143 -12.96 2.42 -5.19
C ARG A 143 -11.69 2.83 -4.44
N ILE A 144 -11.71 4.05 -3.93
CA ILE A 144 -10.83 4.47 -2.84
C ILE A 144 -11.60 4.30 -1.53
N ILE A 145 -11.09 3.49 -0.61
CA ILE A 145 -11.73 3.23 0.70
C ILE A 145 -10.90 3.83 1.84
N ASN A 146 -11.57 4.35 2.86
CA ASN A 146 -10.90 4.85 4.06
C ASN A 146 -10.34 3.70 4.90
N GLU A 147 -9.11 3.82 5.39
CA GLU A 147 -8.42 2.79 6.19
C GLU A 147 -9.24 2.35 7.43
N PRO A 148 -9.80 3.26 8.26
CA PRO A 148 -10.62 2.86 9.40
C PRO A 148 -11.92 2.15 8.98
N THR A 149 -12.52 2.57 7.87
CA THR A 149 -13.72 1.95 7.30
C THR A 149 -13.40 0.52 6.83
N ALA A 150 -12.28 0.31 6.15
CA ALA A 150 -11.83 -1.01 5.76
C ALA A 150 -11.58 -1.91 6.99
N ALA A 151 -10.90 -1.40 8.01
CA ALA A 151 -10.72 -2.15 9.25
C ALA A 151 -12.04 -2.51 9.95
N ALA A 152 -13.05 -1.62 9.89
CA ALA A 152 -14.38 -1.91 10.38
C ALA A 152 -15.08 -3.03 9.59
N LEU A 153 -14.97 -3.05 8.26
CA LEU A 153 -15.48 -4.15 7.42
C LEU A 153 -14.84 -5.49 7.81
N ALA A 154 -13.53 -5.52 8.01
CA ALA A 154 -12.81 -6.72 8.43
C ALA A 154 -13.24 -7.22 9.83
N TYR A 155 -13.67 -6.33 10.73
CA TYR A 155 -14.20 -6.70 12.03
C TYR A 155 -15.68 -7.14 11.99
N GLY A 156 -16.48 -6.46 11.17
CA GLY A 156 -17.93 -6.51 11.21
C GLY A 156 -18.59 -7.49 10.26
N LEU A 157 -17.84 -8.15 9.36
CA LEU A 157 -18.41 -9.04 8.33
C LEU A 157 -19.37 -10.10 8.92
N ASP A 158 -19.01 -10.68 10.07
CA ASP A 158 -19.80 -11.72 10.74
C ASP A 158 -20.60 -11.19 11.96
N LYS A 159 -20.88 -9.89 12.03
CA LYS A 159 -21.55 -9.27 13.18
C LYS A 159 -22.96 -8.87 12.82
N GLU A 160 -23.92 -9.49 13.51
CA GLU A 160 -25.35 -9.21 13.33
C GLU A 160 -25.87 -8.15 14.32
N SER A 161 -25.24 -8.00 15.49
CA SER A 161 -25.70 -7.04 16.51
C SER A 161 -25.23 -5.61 16.25
N ASP A 162 -26.12 -4.65 16.44
CA ASP A 162 -25.80 -3.22 16.51
C ASP A 162 -24.71 -2.93 17.55
N GLN A 163 -23.63 -2.30 17.12
CA GLN A 163 -22.51 -1.88 17.96
C GLN A 163 -21.93 -0.56 17.48
N LYS A 164 -21.61 0.33 18.41
CA LYS A 164 -20.79 1.51 18.14
C LYS A 164 -19.33 1.19 18.40
N ILE A 165 -18.51 1.27 17.36
CA ILE A 165 -17.09 0.98 17.43
C ILE A 165 -16.26 2.24 17.22
N LEU A 166 -15.11 2.31 17.91
CA LEU A 166 -14.08 3.29 17.63
C LEU A 166 -12.88 2.57 17.01
N VAL A 167 -12.56 2.94 15.78
CA VAL A 167 -11.34 2.49 15.09
C VAL A 167 -10.27 3.55 15.31
N PHE A 168 -9.16 3.16 15.93
CA PHE A 168 -8.01 4.00 16.20
C PHE A 168 -6.83 3.46 15.38
N ASP A 169 -6.53 4.14 14.27
CA ASP A 169 -5.52 3.73 13.32
C ASP A 169 -4.28 4.62 13.44
N LEU A 170 -3.20 4.06 13.99
CA LEU A 170 -1.91 4.73 14.08
C LEU A 170 -0.86 3.94 13.29
N GLY A 171 -0.69 4.33 12.04
CA GLY A 171 0.25 3.71 11.12
C GLY A 171 1.68 4.25 11.24
N GLY A 172 2.42 4.13 10.13
CA GLY A 172 3.80 4.64 10.01
C GLY A 172 3.88 6.16 9.76
N GLY A 173 2.89 6.73 9.07
CA GLY A 173 2.92 8.14 8.68
C GLY A 173 1.67 8.95 8.99
N THR A 174 0.54 8.28 9.22
CA THR A 174 -0.78 8.89 9.43
C THR A 174 -1.45 8.34 10.68
N PHE A 175 -2.33 9.16 11.23
CA PHE A 175 -3.20 8.82 12.34
C PHE A 175 -4.63 9.15 11.97
N ASP A 176 -5.53 8.19 12.08
CA ASP A 176 -6.97 8.38 11.92
C ASP A 176 -7.73 7.79 13.11
N VAL A 177 -8.89 8.38 13.37
CA VAL A 177 -9.86 7.85 14.30
C VAL A 177 -11.24 8.01 13.70
N SER A 178 -11.98 6.91 13.63
CA SER A 178 -13.35 6.90 13.13
C SER A 178 -14.26 6.20 14.11
N ILE A 179 -15.46 6.74 14.29
CA ILE A 179 -16.52 6.11 15.04
C ILE A 179 -17.54 5.62 14.04
N LEU A 180 -17.88 4.35 14.13
CA LEU A 180 -18.84 3.71 13.23
C LEU A 180 -19.94 3.04 14.06
N GLU A 181 -21.15 3.07 13.53
CA GLU A 181 -22.23 2.18 13.93
C GLU A 181 -22.30 1.03 12.93
N ILE A 182 -22.23 -0.19 13.43
CA ILE A 182 -22.29 -1.40 12.62
C ILE A 182 -23.42 -2.29 13.11
N GLY A 183 -24.19 -2.89 12.21
CA GLY A 183 -25.28 -3.80 12.55
C GLY A 183 -26.07 -4.22 11.31
N ASP A 184 -26.56 -5.47 11.30
CA ASP A 184 -27.36 -6.03 10.20
C ASP A 184 -26.79 -5.76 8.78
N GLY A 185 -25.45 -5.86 8.62
CA GLY A 185 -24.76 -5.62 7.34
C GLY A 185 -24.62 -4.14 6.94
N VAL A 186 -25.10 -3.21 7.76
CA VAL A 186 -24.93 -1.76 7.58
C VAL A 186 -23.72 -1.27 8.36
N PHE A 187 -22.88 -0.48 7.70
CA PHE A 187 -21.71 0.17 8.26
C PHE A 187 -21.85 1.67 8.04
N GLU A 188 -22.11 2.43 9.10
CA GLU A 188 -22.27 3.88 9.03
C GLU A 188 -21.15 4.58 9.80
N VAL A 189 -20.39 5.42 9.12
CA VAL A 189 -19.41 6.29 9.77
C VAL A 189 -20.16 7.46 10.40
N LEU A 190 -20.11 7.58 11.72
CA LEU A 190 -20.75 8.68 12.45
C LEU A 190 -19.85 9.92 12.48
N ALA A 191 -18.56 9.71 12.69
CA ALA A 191 -17.58 10.79 12.70
C ALA A 191 -16.18 10.26 12.38
N THR A 192 -15.36 11.11 11.75
CA THR A 192 -13.95 10.82 11.51
C THR A 192 -13.08 12.05 11.80
N SER A 193 -11.87 11.80 12.28
CA SER A 193 -10.86 12.83 12.51
C SER A 193 -9.46 12.22 12.42
N GLY A 194 -8.43 13.04 12.27
CA GLY A 194 -7.08 12.50 12.14
C GLY A 194 -5.98 13.55 12.04
N ASN A 195 -4.80 13.06 11.69
CA ASN A 195 -3.60 13.83 11.39
C ASN A 195 -2.73 13.08 10.35
N ASN A 196 -2.69 13.63 9.13
CA ASN A 196 -1.97 13.04 7.99
C ASN A 196 -0.44 13.11 8.12
N LEU A 197 0.10 13.74 9.17
CA LEU A 197 1.53 13.89 9.43
C LEU A 197 1.86 13.50 10.88
N LEU A 198 1.27 12.39 11.36
CA LEU A 198 1.54 11.81 12.66
C LEU A 198 1.55 10.28 12.56
N GLY A 199 2.66 9.63 12.88
CA GLY A 199 2.77 8.17 12.84
C GLY A 199 4.14 7.67 13.33
N GLY A 200 4.40 6.38 13.16
CA GLY A 200 5.61 5.71 13.60
C GLY A 200 6.93 6.38 13.18
N ASP A 201 6.99 7.02 12.02
CA ASP A 201 8.14 7.81 11.55
C ASP A 201 8.49 8.97 12.50
N ASP A 202 7.49 9.60 13.12
CA ASP A 202 7.74 10.70 14.07
C ASP A 202 8.25 10.17 15.40
N PHE A 203 7.80 8.99 15.83
CA PHE A 203 8.32 8.30 17.01
C PHE A 203 9.78 7.90 16.79
N ASP A 204 10.10 7.37 15.61
CA ASP A 204 11.48 7.05 15.23
C ASP A 204 12.35 8.30 15.24
N GLN A 205 11.85 9.41 14.69
CA GLN A 205 12.57 10.68 14.66
C GLN A 205 12.94 11.18 16.06
N ARG A 206 12.08 10.98 17.09
CA ARG A 206 12.42 11.34 18.48
C ARG A 206 13.60 10.54 19.03
N VAL A 207 13.65 9.26 18.70
CA VAL A 207 14.74 8.37 19.11
C VAL A 207 16.01 8.74 18.35
N ILE A 208 15.94 8.99 17.04
CA ILE A 208 17.07 9.44 16.21
C ILE A 208 17.66 10.74 16.78
N ASP A 209 16.83 11.74 17.06
CA ASP A 209 17.28 13.03 17.56
C ASP A 209 17.90 12.93 18.96
N TRP A 210 17.35 12.08 19.83
CA TRP A 210 17.95 11.79 21.13
C TRP A 210 19.32 11.14 20.98
N ILE A 211 19.44 10.06 20.18
CA ILE A 211 20.72 9.38 19.93
C ILE A 211 21.75 10.35 19.35
N ALA A 212 21.39 11.09 18.30
CA ALA A 212 22.30 12.02 17.63
C ALA A 212 22.75 13.16 18.57
N THR A 213 21.85 13.64 19.44
CA THR A 213 22.17 14.67 20.43
C THR A 213 23.15 14.15 21.48
N GLU A 214 22.94 12.95 22.03
CA GLU A 214 23.84 12.36 23.02
C GLU A 214 25.21 12.01 22.39
N PHE A 215 25.22 11.41 21.21
CA PHE A 215 26.46 11.10 20.50
C PHE A 215 27.29 12.36 20.19
N LYS A 216 26.61 13.45 19.81
CA LYS A 216 27.26 14.75 19.58
C LYS A 216 27.83 15.35 20.87
N LYS A 217 27.16 15.19 22.01
CA LYS A 217 27.70 15.64 23.31
C LYS A 217 28.97 14.88 23.69
N GLU A 218 29.00 13.57 23.43
CA GLU A 218 30.13 12.72 23.79
C GLU A 218 31.33 12.87 22.83
N HIS A 219 31.09 12.88 21.52
CA HIS A 219 32.13 12.83 20.51
C HIS A 219 32.29 14.11 19.69
N GLY A 220 31.40 15.09 19.83
CA GLY A 220 31.43 16.33 19.04
C GLY A 220 30.96 16.18 17.59
N ILE A 221 30.44 15.00 17.20
CA ILE A 221 30.05 14.68 15.81
C ILE A 221 28.53 14.58 15.69
N ASP A 222 27.95 15.24 14.70
CA ASP A 222 26.52 15.14 14.40
C ASP A 222 26.28 14.05 13.34
N LEU A 223 25.83 12.87 13.77
CA LEU A 223 25.64 11.73 12.86
C LEU A 223 24.57 11.98 11.78
N ARG A 224 23.70 12.99 11.95
CA ARG A 224 22.64 13.31 10.97
C ARG A 224 23.19 13.93 9.70
N THR A 225 24.42 14.46 9.72
CA THR A 225 25.03 15.07 8.53
C THR A 225 25.65 14.04 7.59
N ASP A 226 25.89 12.82 8.07
CA ASP A 226 26.37 11.69 7.28
C ASP A 226 25.17 10.83 6.87
N LYS A 227 24.91 10.71 5.57
CA LYS A 227 23.73 9.99 5.04
C LYS A 227 23.73 8.50 5.39
N MET A 228 24.89 7.86 5.40
CA MET A 228 25.00 6.43 5.75
C MET A 228 24.79 6.24 7.26
N ALA A 229 25.39 7.09 8.09
CA ALA A 229 25.19 7.05 9.53
C ALA A 229 23.73 7.36 9.91
N ALA A 230 23.12 8.37 9.28
CA ALA A 230 21.72 8.72 9.47
C ALA A 230 20.76 7.58 9.10
N GLN A 231 21.02 6.87 8.00
CA GLN A 231 20.21 5.70 7.61
C GLN A 231 20.34 4.56 8.62
N ARG A 232 21.56 4.26 9.09
CA ARG A 232 21.79 3.25 10.15
C ARG A 232 21.13 3.63 11.47
N LEU A 233 21.15 4.92 11.82
CA LEU A 233 20.44 5.44 12.98
C LEU A 233 18.94 5.26 12.85
N LYS A 234 18.36 5.53 11.67
CA LYS A 234 16.93 5.32 11.41
C LYS A 234 16.52 3.87 11.63
N GLU A 235 17.24 2.92 11.05
CA GLU A 235 16.95 1.49 11.22
C GLU A 235 17.12 1.03 12.67
N ALA A 236 18.14 1.51 13.36
CA ALA A 236 18.36 1.17 14.76
C ALA A 236 17.30 1.77 15.70
N ALA A 237 16.85 3.00 15.42
CA ALA A 237 15.78 3.67 16.14
C ALA A 237 14.42 2.97 15.95
N GLU A 238 14.06 2.63 14.71
CA GLU A 238 12.85 1.86 14.40
C GLU A 238 12.85 0.52 15.15
N LYS A 239 13.98 -0.20 15.08
CA LYS A 239 14.13 -1.49 15.77
C LYS A 239 14.01 -1.33 17.29
N ALA A 240 14.67 -0.34 17.88
CA ALA A 240 14.62 -0.09 19.31
C ALA A 240 13.18 0.27 19.78
N LYS A 241 12.46 1.10 19.02
CA LYS A 241 11.04 1.42 19.25
C LYS A 241 10.19 0.16 19.28
N ILE A 242 10.34 -0.70 18.26
CA ILE A 242 9.57 -1.95 18.15
C ILE A 242 9.88 -2.87 19.33
N GLU A 243 11.15 -3.09 19.65
CA GLU A 243 11.57 -3.94 20.78
C GLU A 243 10.98 -3.46 22.11
N LEU A 244 10.97 -2.15 22.36
CA LEU A 244 10.42 -1.58 23.60
C LEU A 244 8.91 -1.79 23.78
N SER A 245 8.19 -2.19 22.73
CA SER A 245 6.80 -2.61 22.86
C SER A 245 6.67 -3.95 23.60
N GLY A 246 7.69 -4.82 23.48
CA GLY A 246 7.76 -6.11 24.18
C GLY A 246 8.61 -6.10 25.46
N VAL A 247 9.69 -5.32 25.49
CA VAL A 247 10.65 -5.30 26.61
C VAL A 247 10.77 -3.92 27.28
N ALA A 248 11.28 -3.87 28.51
CA ALA A 248 11.43 -2.63 29.26
C ALA A 248 12.67 -1.81 28.84
N THR A 249 13.66 -2.46 28.23
CA THR A 249 14.95 -1.85 27.83
C THR A 249 15.49 -2.54 26.59
N THR A 250 16.15 -1.79 25.71
CA THR A 250 16.89 -2.31 24.55
C THR A 250 18.25 -1.62 24.45
N ASN A 251 19.22 -2.30 23.82
CA ASN A 251 20.53 -1.74 23.56
C ASN A 251 20.71 -1.39 22.08
N ILE A 252 21.10 -0.14 21.82
CA ILE A 252 21.37 0.40 20.49
C ILE A 252 22.87 0.39 20.29
N ASN A 253 23.35 -0.64 19.58
CA ASN A 253 24.78 -0.83 19.32
C ASN A 253 25.06 -0.73 17.81
N LEU A 254 25.75 0.34 17.39
CA LEU A 254 26.20 0.54 16.02
C LEU A 254 27.74 0.68 16.00
N PRO A 255 28.47 -0.40 15.75
CA PRO A 255 29.92 -0.32 15.64
C PRO A 255 30.31 0.39 14.34
N PHE A 256 31.44 1.11 14.37
CA PHE A 256 31.96 1.85 13.21
C PHE A 256 30.89 2.76 12.59
N ILE A 257 30.18 3.52 13.43
CA ILE A 257 29.09 4.39 12.96
C ILE A 257 29.63 5.61 12.21
N THR A 258 30.81 6.08 12.60
CA THR A 258 31.55 7.16 11.93
C THR A 258 33.04 7.08 12.32
N ALA A 259 33.87 8.03 11.87
CA ALA A 259 35.27 8.14 12.24
C ALA A 259 35.69 9.61 12.36
N ASP A 260 36.69 9.89 13.20
CA ASP A 260 37.37 11.19 13.29
C ASP A 260 38.89 11.03 13.24
N ALA A 261 39.63 12.11 13.50
CA ALA A 261 41.09 12.10 13.52
C ALA A 261 41.71 11.15 14.56
N SER A 262 40.95 10.74 15.58
CA SER A 262 41.37 9.78 16.61
C SER A 262 41.02 8.32 16.26
N GLY A 263 40.26 8.09 15.18
CA GLY A 263 39.92 6.76 14.68
C GLY A 263 38.40 6.51 14.57
N PRO A 264 37.99 5.24 14.38
CA PRO A 264 36.58 4.88 14.29
C PRO A 264 35.84 5.12 15.61
N LYS A 265 34.57 5.50 15.49
CA LYS A 265 33.63 5.69 16.61
C LYS A 265 32.53 4.65 16.56
N HIS A 266 32.03 4.29 17.73
CA HIS A 266 30.97 3.31 17.94
C HIS A 266 29.86 3.97 18.73
N LEU A 267 28.61 3.59 18.45
CA LEU A 267 27.48 3.95 19.28
C LEU A 267 27.13 2.74 20.16
N ASP A 268 27.03 2.94 21.46
CA ASP A 268 26.51 1.94 22.41
C ASP A 268 25.65 2.65 23.47
N MET A 269 24.34 2.61 23.28
CA MET A 269 23.38 3.33 24.12
C MET A 269 22.22 2.43 24.53
N THR A 270 21.92 2.40 25.83
CA THR A 270 20.71 1.73 26.32
C THR A 270 19.52 2.70 26.31
N LEU A 271 18.43 2.30 25.64
CA LEU A 271 17.15 3.01 25.67
C LEU A 271 16.17 2.23 26.54
N THR A 272 15.56 2.90 27.52
CA THR A 272 14.51 2.34 28.37
C THR A 272 13.13 2.74 27.84
N ARG A 273 12.10 1.92 28.09
CA ARG A 273 10.70 2.25 27.75
C ARG A 273 10.28 3.56 28.40
N ALA A 274 10.64 3.78 29.67
CA ALA A 274 10.34 5.02 30.38
C ALA A 274 10.95 6.25 29.68
N LYS A 275 12.17 6.14 29.15
CA LYS A 275 12.79 7.23 28.39
C LYS A 275 12.11 7.42 27.03
N PHE A 276 11.78 6.34 26.34
CA PHE A 276 11.01 6.42 25.09
C PHE A 276 9.66 7.11 25.31
N ASP A 277 8.89 6.70 26.32
CA ASP A 277 7.61 7.29 26.68
C ASP A 277 7.77 8.80 27.00
N GLU A 278 8.83 9.19 27.70
CA GLU A 278 9.18 10.61 27.95
C GLU A 278 9.42 11.37 26.64
N LEU A 279 10.19 10.81 25.72
CA LEU A 279 10.56 11.43 24.43
C LEU A 279 9.36 11.58 23.48
N THR A 280 8.34 10.73 23.63
CA THR A 280 7.20 10.65 22.70
C THR A 280 5.86 11.02 23.34
N ALA A 281 5.84 11.47 24.60
CA ALA A 281 4.61 11.79 25.32
C ALA A 281 3.70 12.79 24.58
N ASP A 282 4.27 13.81 23.95
CA ASP A 282 3.49 14.77 23.17
C ASP A 282 2.91 14.19 21.88
N LEU A 283 3.55 13.18 21.27
CA LEU A 283 3.02 12.49 20.09
C LEU A 283 1.79 11.65 20.46
N VAL A 284 1.85 10.94 21.58
CA VAL A 284 0.69 10.21 22.12
C VAL A 284 -0.43 11.18 22.48
N GLU A 285 -0.16 12.32 23.10
CA GLU A 285 -1.22 13.30 23.38
C GLU A 285 -1.82 13.89 22.08
N LYS A 286 -1.01 14.07 21.03
CA LYS A 286 -1.50 14.53 19.72
C LYS A 286 -2.47 13.55 19.06
N THR A 287 -2.38 12.24 19.33
CA THR A 287 -3.39 11.28 18.85
C THR A 287 -4.70 11.37 19.64
N MET A 288 -4.65 11.79 20.90
CA MET A 288 -5.85 11.92 21.72
C MET A 288 -6.71 13.15 21.38
N VAL A 289 -6.13 14.17 20.73
CA VAL A 289 -6.86 15.36 20.30
C VAL A 289 -7.93 15.01 19.25
N PRO A 290 -7.61 14.34 18.11
CA PRO A 290 -8.64 13.88 17.18
C PRO A 290 -9.60 12.86 17.79
N ALA A 291 -9.16 11.97 18.69
CA ALA A 291 -10.04 10.99 19.32
C ALA A 291 -11.16 11.64 20.16
N ARG A 292 -10.81 12.70 20.91
CA ARG A 292 -11.82 13.52 21.62
C ARG A 292 -12.74 14.27 20.67
N ARG A 293 -12.21 14.76 19.54
CA ARG A 293 -13.01 15.45 18.53
C ARG A 293 -14.01 14.51 17.87
N ALA A 294 -13.61 13.31 17.47
CA ALA A 294 -14.48 12.33 16.84
C ALA A 294 -15.68 11.98 17.74
N LEU A 295 -15.45 11.75 19.04
CA LEU A 295 -16.54 11.53 20.00
C LEU A 295 -17.47 12.74 20.10
N SER A 296 -16.92 13.94 20.19
CA SER A 296 -17.71 15.17 20.23
C SER A 296 -18.54 15.39 18.97
N ASP A 297 -17.99 15.05 17.80
CA ASP A 297 -18.67 15.20 16.51
C ASP A 297 -19.75 14.15 16.29
N ALA A 298 -19.56 12.94 16.84
CA ALA A 298 -20.58 11.91 16.86
C ALA A 298 -21.65 12.15 17.95
N GLU A 299 -21.50 13.19 18.77
CA GLU A 299 -22.35 13.46 19.95
C GLU A 299 -22.38 12.30 20.96
N LEU A 300 -21.27 11.57 21.08
CA LEU A 300 -21.13 10.39 21.95
C LEU A 300 -20.18 10.64 23.12
N SER A 301 -20.44 9.93 24.21
CA SER A 301 -19.55 9.82 25.34
C SER A 301 -18.67 8.55 25.23
N PRO A 302 -17.53 8.49 25.94
CA PRO A 302 -16.69 7.28 25.97
C PRO A 302 -17.45 5.99 26.35
N SER A 303 -18.48 6.09 27.19
CA SER A 303 -19.30 4.94 27.60
C SER A 303 -20.15 4.35 26.48
N ASP A 304 -20.49 5.15 25.46
CA ASP A 304 -21.35 4.75 24.35
C ASP A 304 -20.59 3.93 23.29
N ILE A 305 -19.26 3.84 23.38
CA ILE A 305 -18.43 3.05 22.47
C ILE A 305 -18.36 1.60 22.96
N ASP A 306 -18.93 0.65 22.25
CA ASP A 306 -18.95 -0.77 22.61
C ASP A 306 -17.59 -1.44 22.46
N LYS A 307 -16.88 -1.14 21.36
CA LYS A 307 -15.59 -1.75 21.03
C LYS A 307 -14.58 -0.73 20.54
N VAL A 308 -13.32 -1.02 20.81
CA VAL A 308 -12.17 -0.22 20.37
C VAL A 308 -11.27 -1.10 19.54
N LEU A 309 -11.10 -0.77 18.27
CA LEU A 309 -10.22 -1.48 17.35
C LEU A 309 -8.92 -0.69 17.21
N LEU A 310 -7.79 -1.31 17.53
CA LEU A 310 -6.47 -0.72 17.29
C LEU A 310 -5.94 -1.23 15.95
N VAL A 311 -5.62 -0.31 15.06
CA VAL A 311 -5.16 -0.58 13.69
C VAL A 311 -3.82 0.12 13.47
N GLY A 312 -2.96 -0.47 12.64
CA GLY A 312 -1.63 0.05 12.36
C GLY A 312 -0.59 -0.31 13.43
N GLY A 313 0.62 -0.66 12.97
CA GLY A 313 1.67 -1.22 13.82
C GLY A 313 2.11 -0.33 14.99
N SER A 314 1.96 1.00 14.91
CA SER A 314 2.34 1.90 16.01
C SER A 314 1.37 1.85 17.19
N THR A 315 0.17 1.28 17.03
CA THR A 315 -0.72 0.99 18.16
C THR A 315 -0.22 -0.13 19.08
N ARG A 316 0.83 -0.85 18.69
CA ARG A 316 1.53 -1.83 19.55
C ARG A 316 2.33 -1.16 20.67
N ILE A 317 2.55 0.16 20.60
CA ILE A 317 3.24 0.94 21.63
C ILE A 317 2.38 0.95 22.92
N PRO A 318 2.90 0.47 24.08
CA PRO A 318 2.12 0.38 25.31
C PRO A 318 1.53 1.73 25.77
N ALA A 319 2.28 2.82 25.65
CA ALA A 319 1.79 4.15 26.02
C ALA A 319 0.58 4.60 25.20
N VAL A 320 0.48 4.19 23.92
CA VAL A 320 -0.68 4.46 23.07
C VAL A 320 -1.89 3.65 23.54
N GLN A 321 -1.72 2.36 23.80
CA GLN A 321 -2.78 1.49 24.29
C GLN A 321 -3.34 1.97 25.64
N GLU A 322 -2.45 2.34 26.57
CA GLU A 322 -2.84 2.86 27.88
C GLU A 322 -3.54 4.21 27.78
N ALA A 323 -3.12 5.09 26.86
CA ALA A 323 -3.81 6.37 26.63
C ALA A 323 -5.24 6.15 26.12
N VAL A 324 -5.43 5.26 25.14
CA VAL A 324 -6.75 4.92 24.59
C VAL A 324 -7.62 4.26 25.65
N LYS A 325 -7.08 3.27 26.39
CA LYS A 325 -7.78 2.59 27.47
C LYS A 325 -8.20 3.53 28.60
N LYS A 326 -7.32 4.45 29.01
CA LYS A 326 -7.63 5.45 30.03
C LYS A 326 -8.72 6.41 29.58
N PHE A 327 -8.71 6.78 28.29
CA PHE A 327 -9.68 7.69 27.73
C PHE A 327 -11.07 7.07 27.59
N LEU A 328 -11.13 5.82 27.12
CA LEU A 328 -12.39 5.12 26.85
C LEU A 328 -12.91 4.29 28.03
N GLY A 329 -12.05 4.00 29.01
CA GLY A 329 -12.39 3.12 30.13
C GLY A 329 -12.61 1.65 29.73
N LYS A 330 -12.16 1.26 28.53
CA LYS A 330 -12.37 -0.08 27.96
C LYS A 330 -11.06 -0.65 27.41
N GLU A 331 -10.93 -1.98 27.51
CA GLU A 331 -9.82 -2.70 26.87
C GLU A 331 -10.03 -2.75 25.36
N PRO A 332 -8.98 -2.48 24.56
CA PRO A 332 -9.05 -2.67 23.12
C PRO A 332 -9.31 -4.13 22.73
N PHE A 333 -10.06 -4.30 21.64
CA PHE A 333 -10.35 -5.60 21.06
C PHE A 333 -9.09 -6.23 20.46
N LYS A 334 -8.84 -7.51 20.77
CA LYS A 334 -7.62 -8.23 20.36
C LYS A 334 -7.82 -9.20 19.19
N GLY A 335 -9.05 -9.37 18.71
CA GLY A 335 -9.38 -10.33 17.65
C GLY A 335 -9.19 -9.79 16.23
N ILE A 336 -8.44 -8.69 16.06
CA ILE A 336 -8.15 -8.08 14.76
C ILE A 336 -6.63 -7.98 14.61
N ASN A 337 -6.12 -8.32 13.43
CA ASN A 337 -4.71 -8.15 13.11
C ASN A 337 -4.48 -6.70 12.63
N PRO A 338 -3.75 -5.86 13.40
CA PRO A 338 -3.58 -4.44 13.07
C PRO A 338 -2.78 -4.18 11.79
N ASP A 339 -2.07 -5.18 11.27
CA ASP A 339 -1.22 -5.05 10.07
C ASP A 339 -1.91 -5.56 8.79
N GLU A 340 -3.05 -6.25 8.92
CA GLU A 340 -3.72 -6.94 7.79
C GLU A 340 -5.18 -6.53 7.60
N CYS A 341 -5.86 -6.08 8.66
CA CYS A 341 -7.29 -5.83 8.62
C CYS A 341 -7.73 -4.78 7.59
N VAL A 342 -6.87 -3.80 7.31
CA VAL A 342 -7.14 -2.78 6.30
C VAL A 342 -7.19 -3.39 4.89
N ALA A 343 -6.23 -4.25 4.55
CA ALA A 343 -6.23 -4.94 3.25
C ALA A 343 -7.41 -5.94 3.14
N ILE A 344 -7.70 -6.67 4.22
CA ILE A 344 -8.87 -7.56 4.32
C ILE A 344 -10.16 -6.78 4.05
N GLY A 345 -10.35 -5.63 4.69
CA GLY A 345 -11.50 -4.75 4.47
C GLY A 345 -11.60 -4.24 3.03
N ALA A 346 -10.47 -3.89 2.41
CA ALA A 346 -10.43 -3.51 1.01
C ALA A 346 -10.83 -4.68 0.08
N ALA A 347 -10.45 -5.91 0.41
CA ALA A 347 -10.86 -7.10 -0.33
C ALA A 347 -12.36 -7.39 -0.16
N ILE A 348 -12.92 -7.22 1.04
CA ILE A 348 -14.37 -7.30 1.27
C ILE A 348 -15.11 -6.26 0.40
N GLN A 349 -14.62 -5.02 0.38
CA GLN A 349 -15.18 -3.97 -0.48
C GLN A 349 -15.08 -4.32 -1.98
N ALA A 350 -14.01 -4.97 -2.41
CA ALA A 350 -13.86 -5.50 -3.76
C ALA A 350 -14.88 -6.63 -4.04
N GLY A 351 -15.13 -7.49 -3.06
CA GLY A 351 -16.20 -8.50 -3.07
C GLY A 351 -17.59 -7.90 -3.24
N VAL A 352 -17.88 -6.78 -2.56
CA VAL A 352 -19.16 -6.07 -2.71
C VAL A 352 -19.32 -5.51 -4.12
N LEU A 353 -18.26 -4.91 -4.69
CA LEU A 353 -18.31 -4.31 -6.03
C LEU A 353 -18.40 -5.36 -7.15
N SER A 354 -17.84 -6.55 -6.93
CA SER A 354 -17.92 -7.69 -7.86
C SER A 354 -19.18 -8.53 -7.67
N GLY A 355 -19.95 -8.31 -6.60
CA GLY A 355 -21.16 -9.05 -6.27
C GLY A 355 -20.91 -10.40 -5.58
N GLU A 356 -19.66 -10.69 -5.19
CA GLU A 356 -19.29 -11.87 -4.40
C GLU A 356 -19.78 -11.74 -2.94
N VAL A 357 -19.79 -10.52 -2.38
CA VAL A 357 -20.33 -10.20 -1.05
C VAL A 357 -21.67 -9.50 -1.20
N LYS A 358 -22.71 -10.04 -0.56
CA LYS A 358 -24.09 -9.52 -0.59
C LYS A 358 -24.47 -8.91 0.75
N ASP A 359 -25.55 -8.13 0.73
CA ASP A 359 -26.19 -7.58 1.93
C ASP A 359 -25.28 -6.71 2.82
N LEU A 360 -24.25 -6.10 2.21
CA LEU A 360 -23.38 -5.13 2.86
C LEU A 360 -23.65 -3.73 2.32
N LEU A 361 -24.03 -2.81 3.20
CA LEU A 361 -24.23 -1.39 2.90
C LEU A 361 -23.22 -0.54 3.66
N LEU A 362 -22.37 0.17 2.92
CA LEU A 362 -21.40 1.11 3.49
C LEU A 362 -21.87 2.56 3.27
N LEU A 363 -22.03 3.28 4.37
CA LEU A 363 -22.34 4.72 4.44
C LEU A 363 -21.13 5.44 5.06
N ASP A 364 -20.27 6.00 4.20
CA ASP A 364 -19.09 6.77 4.63
C ASP A 364 -19.43 8.27 4.72
N VAL A 365 -18.51 9.11 5.17
CA VAL A 365 -18.69 10.56 5.34
C VAL A 365 -17.55 11.39 4.74
N THR A 366 -17.80 12.67 4.46
CA THR A 366 -16.71 13.62 4.16
C THR A 366 -15.99 14.07 5.45
N PRO A 367 -14.65 14.02 5.55
CA PRO A 367 -13.92 14.33 6.78
C PRO A 367 -13.83 15.84 7.09
N LEU A 368 -14.10 16.70 6.10
CA LEU A 368 -13.94 18.15 6.19
C LEU A 368 -15.13 18.86 5.56
N SER A 369 -15.45 20.03 6.12
CA SER A 369 -16.53 20.88 5.62
C SER A 369 -16.14 21.50 4.28
N LEU A 370 -17.11 21.58 3.37
CA LEU A 370 -16.98 22.15 2.04
C LEU A 370 -17.86 23.38 1.92
N GLY A 371 -17.33 24.40 1.28
CA GLY A 371 -18.03 25.67 1.15
C GLY A 371 -17.38 26.62 0.16
N ILE A 372 -17.88 27.84 0.13
CA ILE A 372 -17.37 28.90 -0.76
C ILE A 372 -16.98 30.16 0.01
N GLU A 373 -16.12 30.97 -0.59
CA GLU A 373 -15.88 32.33 -0.11
C GLU A 373 -17.06 33.24 -0.49
N THR A 374 -17.63 33.90 0.51
CA THR A 374 -18.66 34.93 0.34
C THR A 374 -18.11 36.32 0.65
N LEU A 375 -18.94 37.36 0.44
CA LEU A 375 -18.57 38.75 0.71
C LEU A 375 -17.92 38.91 2.10
N GLY A 376 -16.79 39.62 2.15
CA GLY A 376 -16.01 39.80 3.38
C GLY A 376 -14.95 38.73 3.63
N GLY A 377 -14.73 37.79 2.71
CA GLY A 377 -13.73 36.73 2.84
C GLY A 377 -14.13 35.62 3.80
N VAL A 378 -15.43 35.53 4.11
CA VAL A 378 -16.01 34.55 5.03
C VAL A 378 -16.15 33.21 4.33
N PHE A 379 -15.84 32.11 5.02
CA PHE A 379 -16.09 30.76 4.55
C PHE A 379 -17.52 30.35 4.90
N THR A 380 -18.39 30.28 3.90
CA THR A 380 -19.76 29.79 4.07
C THR A 380 -19.81 28.32 3.74
N ARG A 381 -20.06 27.49 4.76
CA ARG A 381 -20.18 26.02 4.64
C ARG A 381 -21.50 25.66 3.96
N LEU A 382 -21.45 24.72 3.01
CA LEU A 382 -22.63 24.15 2.34
C LEU A 382 -22.82 22.68 2.71
N ILE A 383 -21.71 21.97 2.89
CA ILE A 383 -21.69 20.60 3.40
C ILE A 383 -20.77 20.61 4.62
N GLU A 384 -21.32 20.28 5.78
CA GLU A 384 -20.56 20.16 7.02
C GLU A 384 -19.72 18.87 7.01
N ARG A 385 -18.60 18.86 7.76
CA ARG A 385 -17.85 17.62 7.98
C ARG A 385 -18.73 16.54 8.61
N ASN A 386 -18.37 15.29 8.39
CA ASN A 386 -19.12 14.10 8.79
C ASN A 386 -20.51 13.96 8.12
N THR A 387 -20.81 14.73 7.07
CA THR A 387 -22.00 14.47 6.24
C THR A 387 -21.80 13.17 5.47
N THR A 388 -22.77 12.26 5.54
CA THR A 388 -22.81 10.99 4.78
C THR A 388 -22.67 11.21 3.28
N ILE A 389 -21.89 10.38 2.60
CA ILE A 389 -21.67 10.42 1.15
C ILE A 389 -22.17 9.11 0.48
N PRO A 390 -22.65 9.18 -0.78
CA PRO A 390 -22.77 10.37 -1.62
C PRO A 390 -23.84 11.35 -1.16
N THR A 391 -23.63 12.66 -1.40
CA THR A 391 -24.60 13.70 -1.00
C THR A 391 -24.61 14.87 -1.96
N LYS A 392 -25.72 15.62 -1.97
CA LYS A 392 -25.90 16.81 -2.79
C LYS A 392 -26.56 17.92 -2.00
N LYS A 393 -25.98 19.11 -2.04
CA LYS A 393 -26.52 20.34 -1.40
C LYS A 393 -26.44 21.51 -2.36
N SER A 394 -27.51 22.29 -2.41
CA SER A 394 -27.62 23.49 -3.22
C SER A 394 -28.01 24.67 -2.35
N GLN A 395 -27.40 25.83 -2.60
CA GLN A 395 -27.75 27.07 -1.92
C GLN A 395 -27.71 28.24 -2.90
N VAL A 396 -28.70 29.13 -2.77
CA VAL A 396 -28.80 30.32 -3.61
C VAL A 396 -28.03 31.48 -2.98
N PHE A 397 -27.13 32.05 -3.77
CA PHE A 397 -26.37 33.26 -3.50
C PHE A 397 -26.79 34.36 -4.48
N SER A 398 -26.24 35.57 -4.30
CA SER A 398 -26.47 36.70 -5.20
C SER A 398 -25.21 37.52 -5.40
N THR A 399 -25.21 38.40 -6.40
CA THR A 399 -24.15 39.38 -6.68
C THR A 399 -23.91 40.33 -5.51
N ALA A 400 -22.66 40.73 -5.34
CA ALA A 400 -22.20 41.62 -4.28
C ALA A 400 -22.18 43.11 -4.68
N ALA A 401 -22.25 43.40 -5.98
CA ALA A 401 -22.22 44.77 -6.53
C ALA A 401 -23.32 44.98 -7.59
N ASP A 402 -23.75 46.23 -7.75
CA ASP A 402 -24.75 46.62 -8.75
C ASP A 402 -24.19 46.45 -10.16
N GLY A 403 -25.01 45.90 -11.07
CA GLY A 403 -24.65 45.70 -12.47
C GLY A 403 -23.58 44.63 -12.70
N GLN A 404 -23.26 43.81 -11.69
CA GLN A 404 -22.28 42.73 -11.78
C GLN A 404 -22.74 41.66 -12.79
N THR A 405 -21.95 41.43 -13.83
CA THR A 405 -22.26 40.49 -14.94
C THR A 405 -21.52 39.15 -14.86
N SER A 406 -20.65 38.99 -13.86
CA SER A 406 -19.97 37.72 -13.53
C SER A 406 -19.72 37.58 -12.03
N VAL A 407 -19.67 36.35 -11.54
CA VAL A 407 -19.28 36.02 -10.15
C VAL A 407 -18.14 35.01 -10.13
N ASP A 408 -17.14 35.26 -9.30
CA ASP A 408 -16.07 34.31 -9.02
C ASP A 408 -16.48 33.42 -7.85
N ILE A 409 -16.45 32.10 -8.07
CA ILE A 409 -16.81 31.10 -7.08
C ILE A 409 -15.53 30.39 -6.69
N ARG A 410 -15.10 30.62 -5.45
CA ARG A 410 -13.89 30.04 -4.87
C ARG A 410 -14.32 29.00 -3.84
N VAL A 411 -13.96 27.75 -4.09
CA VAL A 411 -14.36 26.58 -3.30
C VAL A 411 -13.26 26.24 -2.31
N PHE A 412 -13.63 26.02 -1.05
CA PHE A 412 -12.70 25.73 0.03
C PHE A 412 -13.12 24.49 0.83
N GLN A 413 -12.14 23.87 1.47
CA GLN A 413 -12.30 22.78 2.42
C GLN A 413 -11.61 23.13 3.74
N GLY A 414 -12.31 22.95 4.87
CA GLY A 414 -11.75 23.18 6.20
C GLY A 414 -12.75 23.72 7.21
N GLU A 415 -12.26 24.01 8.40
CA GLU A 415 -13.11 24.28 9.57
C GLU A 415 -13.01 25.72 10.09
N ARG A 416 -12.19 26.57 9.48
CA ARG A 416 -11.95 27.94 9.96
C ARG A 416 -13.00 28.90 9.36
N GLU A 417 -13.36 29.94 10.09
CA GLU A 417 -14.42 30.88 9.69
C GLU A 417 -14.05 31.77 8.48
N MET A 418 -12.76 32.04 8.27
CA MET A 418 -12.29 32.86 7.15
C MET A 418 -11.79 31.97 6.01
N ALA A 419 -12.21 32.25 4.78
CA ALA A 419 -11.85 31.44 3.61
C ALA A 419 -10.33 31.35 3.40
N ALA A 420 -9.59 32.44 3.59
CA ALA A 420 -8.14 32.49 3.45
C ALA A 420 -7.37 31.56 4.40
N ASN A 421 -8.02 31.07 5.45
CA ASN A 421 -7.46 30.19 6.46
C ASN A 421 -7.78 28.70 6.20
N ASN A 422 -8.58 28.40 5.17
CA ASN A 422 -8.93 27.06 4.74
C ASN A 422 -8.19 26.69 3.46
N LYS A 423 -8.26 25.41 3.08
CA LYS A 423 -7.65 24.94 1.85
C LYS A 423 -8.52 25.35 0.66
N LEU A 424 -8.00 26.20 -0.23
CA LEU A 424 -8.61 26.43 -1.53
C LEU A 424 -8.53 25.14 -2.36
N LEU A 425 -9.67 24.67 -2.85
CA LEU A 425 -9.76 23.51 -3.74
C LEU A 425 -9.80 23.91 -5.21
N GLY A 426 -10.51 24.99 -5.54
CA GLY A 426 -10.64 25.46 -6.92
C GLY A 426 -11.37 26.79 -7.04
N ASN A 427 -11.27 27.40 -8.21
CA ASN A 427 -12.00 28.62 -8.53
C ASN A 427 -12.52 28.57 -9.97
N PHE A 428 -13.74 29.08 -10.17
CA PHE A 428 -14.32 29.22 -11.50
C PHE A 428 -15.24 30.44 -11.54
N GLN A 429 -15.45 30.97 -12.74
CA GLN A 429 -16.24 32.18 -12.94
C GLN A 429 -17.53 31.85 -13.69
N LEU A 430 -18.67 32.20 -13.10
CA LEU A 430 -19.95 32.22 -13.79
C LEU A 430 -20.13 33.59 -14.45
N SER A 431 -20.10 33.64 -15.77
CA SER A 431 -20.27 34.86 -16.57
C SER A 431 -21.64 34.88 -17.27
N GLY A 432 -22.00 36.02 -17.85
CA GLY A 432 -23.26 36.17 -18.58
C GLY A 432 -24.48 36.42 -17.69
N ILE A 433 -24.26 36.97 -16.49
CA ILE A 433 -25.34 37.40 -15.60
C ILE A 433 -25.91 38.73 -16.13
N ALA A 434 -27.24 38.83 -16.20
CA ALA A 434 -27.89 40.06 -16.62
C ALA A 434 -27.61 41.21 -15.63
N PRO A 435 -27.27 42.43 -16.09
CA PRO A 435 -27.05 43.57 -15.20
C PRO A 435 -28.31 43.87 -14.36
N ALA A 436 -28.19 43.73 -13.04
CA ALA A 436 -29.24 44.03 -12.08
C ALA A 436 -28.63 44.66 -10.80
N PRO A 437 -29.43 45.38 -9.99
CA PRO A 437 -29.02 45.76 -8.64
C PRO A 437 -28.49 44.56 -7.83
N ARG A 438 -27.53 44.80 -6.93
CA ARG A 438 -27.00 43.77 -6.04
C ARG A 438 -28.13 43.10 -5.26
N GLY A 439 -28.00 41.80 -4.99
CA GLY A 439 -29.03 41.05 -4.27
C GLY A 439 -30.17 40.49 -5.13
N ILE A 440 -30.25 40.84 -6.43
CA ILE A 440 -31.33 40.39 -7.33
C ILE A 440 -30.98 39.12 -8.11
N PRO A 441 -29.79 38.99 -8.77
CA PRO A 441 -29.44 37.76 -9.47
C PRO A 441 -29.42 36.56 -8.52
N GLN A 442 -30.07 35.46 -8.91
CA GLN A 442 -30.13 34.25 -8.09
C GLN A 442 -29.16 33.21 -8.65
N ILE A 443 -28.03 33.04 -7.97
CA ILE A 443 -26.98 32.11 -8.35
C ILE A 443 -27.08 30.90 -7.44
N GLU A 444 -27.61 29.80 -7.95
CA GLU A 444 -27.62 28.52 -7.25
C GLU A 444 -26.25 27.86 -7.37
N VAL A 445 -25.57 27.67 -6.25
CA VAL A 445 -24.33 26.90 -6.16
C VAL A 445 -24.66 25.54 -5.58
N THR A 446 -24.26 24.48 -6.29
CA THR A 446 -24.52 23.09 -5.94
C THR A 446 -23.22 22.35 -5.73
N PHE A 447 -23.11 21.66 -4.60
CA PHE A 447 -22.06 20.71 -4.27
C PHE A 447 -22.64 19.30 -4.35
N ASP A 448 -21.94 18.41 -5.04
CA ASP A 448 -22.28 17.00 -5.22
C ASP A 448 -21.02 16.19 -4.89
N ILE A 449 -21.09 15.30 -3.90
CA ILE A 449 -19.97 14.45 -3.48
C ILE A 449 -20.31 13.01 -3.84
N ASP A 450 -19.43 12.35 -4.59
CA ASP A 450 -19.60 10.97 -5.00
C ASP A 450 -19.22 9.95 -3.90
N ALA A 451 -19.38 8.66 -4.20
CA ALA A 451 -19.05 7.58 -3.26
C ALA A 451 -17.54 7.38 -3.00
N ASN A 452 -16.67 8.08 -3.74
CA ASN A 452 -15.21 8.13 -3.51
C ASN A 452 -14.80 9.36 -2.68
N GLY A 453 -15.75 10.23 -2.34
CA GLY A 453 -15.49 11.53 -1.71
C GLY A 453 -14.99 12.60 -2.68
N ILE A 454 -15.18 12.43 -4.00
CA ILE A 454 -14.79 13.42 -5.02
C ILE A 454 -15.90 14.47 -5.13
N VAL A 455 -15.50 15.75 -5.12
CA VAL A 455 -16.42 16.89 -5.10
C VAL A 455 -16.66 17.44 -6.51
N HIS A 456 -17.92 17.58 -6.90
CA HIS A 456 -18.37 18.30 -8.08
C HIS A 456 -19.10 19.57 -7.65
N VAL A 457 -18.72 20.72 -8.21
CA VAL A 457 -19.35 22.01 -7.89
C VAL A 457 -19.89 22.64 -9.16
N SER A 458 -21.19 22.95 -9.17
CA SER A 458 -21.80 23.73 -10.24
C SER A 458 -22.40 25.02 -9.71
N ALA A 459 -22.49 26.00 -10.58
CA ALA A 459 -23.17 27.25 -10.32
C ALA A 459 -24.03 27.64 -11.50
N LYS A 460 -25.29 27.96 -11.21
CA LYS A 460 -26.29 28.28 -12.20
C LYS A 460 -27.00 29.57 -11.85
N ASP A 461 -27.02 30.51 -12.79
CA ASP A 461 -27.91 31.66 -12.69
C ASP A 461 -29.33 31.21 -13.06
N LEU A 462 -30.25 31.27 -12.10
CA LEU A 462 -31.64 30.86 -12.29
C LEU A 462 -32.41 31.79 -13.23
N GLY A 463 -31.95 33.04 -13.43
CA GLY A 463 -32.59 34.00 -14.31
C GLY A 463 -32.27 33.76 -15.79
N THR A 464 -30.99 33.52 -16.11
CA THR A 464 -30.52 33.32 -17.49
C THR A 464 -30.43 31.84 -17.89
N GLY A 465 -30.39 30.93 -16.91
CA GLY A 465 -30.11 29.51 -17.12
C GLY A 465 -28.65 29.21 -17.41
N ASN A 466 -27.77 30.23 -17.45
CA ASN A 466 -26.34 30.04 -17.64
C ASN A 466 -25.77 29.23 -16.48
N GLU A 467 -25.02 28.19 -16.81
CA GLU A 467 -24.38 27.30 -15.86
C GLU A 467 -22.88 27.23 -16.15
N GLN A 468 -22.10 27.21 -15.08
CA GLN A 468 -20.70 26.82 -15.10
C GLN A 468 -20.50 25.77 -14.04
N LYS A 469 -19.76 24.72 -14.39
CA LYS A 469 -19.42 23.66 -13.45
C LYS A 469 -17.94 23.40 -13.48
N ILE A 470 -17.40 23.12 -12.31
CA ILE A 470 -16.08 22.58 -12.12
C ILE A 470 -16.25 21.24 -11.44
N THR A 471 -15.65 20.20 -12.00
CA THR A 471 -15.36 19.06 -11.15
C THR A 471 -14.16 19.48 -10.31
N ILE A 472 -14.32 19.55 -9.00
CA ILE A 472 -13.19 19.66 -8.08
C ILE A 472 -12.58 18.26 -8.01
N THR A 473 -12.11 17.77 -9.16
CA THR A 473 -10.93 16.93 -9.16
C THR A 473 -9.88 17.86 -8.59
N ALA A 474 -9.36 17.57 -7.41
CA ALA A 474 -8.10 18.20 -7.03
C ALA A 474 -7.22 18.10 -8.27
N SER A 475 -6.82 19.25 -8.84
CA SER A 475 -5.98 19.25 -10.03
C SER A 475 -4.83 18.35 -9.66
N SER A 476 -4.79 17.17 -10.29
CA SER A 476 -3.67 16.28 -10.06
C SER A 476 -2.44 17.12 -10.38
N ASN A 477 -1.41 17.01 -9.56
CA ASN A 477 -0.15 17.68 -9.91
C ASN A 477 0.44 17.09 -11.22
N LEU A 478 -0.20 16.04 -11.76
CA LEU A 478 0.02 15.45 -13.07
C LEU A 478 -1.15 15.82 -14.00
N SER A 479 -0.84 16.25 -15.22
CA SER A 479 -1.84 16.31 -16.29
C SER A 479 -2.18 14.90 -16.79
N ASP A 480 -3.30 14.72 -17.49
CA ASP A 480 -3.62 13.44 -18.16
C ASP A 480 -2.46 12.97 -19.07
N ALA A 481 -1.79 13.92 -19.73
CA ALA A 481 -0.61 13.63 -20.56
C ALA A 481 0.59 13.13 -19.72
N ASP A 482 0.79 13.67 -18.51
CA ASP A 482 1.83 13.19 -17.61
C ASP A 482 1.48 11.82 -17.05
N ILE A 483 0.21 11.56 -16.72
CA ILE A 483 -0.27 10.24 -16.30
C ILE A 483 -0.06 9.22 -17.41
N ASP A 484 -0.49 9.51 -18.64
CA ASP A 484 -0.34 8.60 -19.77
C ASP A 484 1.14 8.36 -20.11
N LYS A 485 1.99 9.38 -19.92
CA LYS A 485 3.46 9.22 -20.02
C LYS A 485 3.98 8.30 -18.92
N ALA A 486 3.58 8.51 -17.67
CA ALA A 486 3.99 7.68 -16.54
C ALA A 486 3.51 6.23 -16.68
N VAL A 487 2.30 6.01 -17.19
CA VAL A 487 1.77 4.68 -17.53
C VAL A 487 2.68 4.00 -18.57
N LYS A 488 3.00 4.68 -19.68
CA LYS A 488 3.90 4.12 -20.71
C LYS A 488 5.29 3.80 -20.17
N GLU A 489 5.85 4.67 -19.33
CA GLU A 489 7.13 4.41 -18.68
C GLU A 489 7.03 3.23 -17.71
N ALA A 490 5.95 3.13 -16.94
CA ALA A 490 5.70 2.03 -16.01
C ALA A 490 5.52 0.68 -16.74
N GLU A 491 4.89 0.68 -17.92
CA GLU A 491 4.79 -0.48 -18.83
C GLU A 491 6.16 -0.88 -19.40
N GLN A 492 6.98 0.10 -19.81
CA GLN A 492 8.35 -0.16 -20.27
C GLN A 492 9.19 -0.83 -19.18
N PHE A 493 9.14 -0.31 -17.95
CA PHE A 493 9.86 -0.91 -16.83
C PHE A 493 9.32 -2.30 -16.47
N ALA A 494 8.00 -2.52 -16.54
CA ALA A 494 7.43 -3.84 -16.33
C ALA A 494 7.94 -4.86 -17.36
N GLU A 495 8.09 -4.46 -18.62
CA GLU A 495 8.66 -5.31 -19.68
C GLU A 495 10.17 -5.57 -19.48
N GLU A 496 10.93 -4.57 -19.03
CA GLU A 496 12.34 -4.74 -18.65
C GLU A 496 12.50 -5.71 -17.47
N ASP A 497 11.68 -5.55 -16.44
CA ASP A 497 11.64 -6.43 -15.27
C ASP A 497 11.26 -7.87 -15.67
N ARG A 498 10.29 -8.03 -16.60
CA ARG A 498 9.89 -9.33 -17.15
C ARG A 498 11.02 -10.02 -17.90
N LYS A 499 11.67 -9.34 -18.83
CA LYS A 499 12.83 -9.88 -19.58
C LYS A 499 13.97 -10.26 -18.65
N ARG A 500 14.20 -9.46 -17.61
CA ARG A 500 15.22 -9.74 -16.61
C ARG A 500 14.89 -10.97 -15.78
N LYS A 501 13.63 -11.11 -15.35
CA LYS A 501 13.15 -12.31 -14.66
C LYS A 501 13.38 -13.55 -15.53
N GLU A 502 12.99 -13.51 -16.80
CA GLU A 502 13.24 -14.61 -17.75
C GLU A 502 14.73 -14.96 -17.89
N SER A 503 15.60 -13.95 -17.91
CA SER A 503 17.05 -14.16 -17.96
C SER A 503 17.58 -14.87 -16.71
N ILE A 504 17.14 -14.45 -15.53
CA ILE A 504 17.53 -15.06 -14.25
C ILE A 504 16.99 -16.48 -14.13
N GLU A 505 15.73 -16.71 -14.53
CA GLU A 505 15.12 -18.05 -14.53
C GLU A 505 15.87 -19.01 -15.46
N ALA A 506 16.23 -18.57 -16.67
CA ALA A 506 17.02 -19.38 -17.60
C ALA A 506 18.40 -19.73 -17.01
N LYS A 507 19.07 -18.79 -16.32
CA LYS A 507 20.34 -19.05 -15.64
C LYS A 507 20.17 -20.03 -14.47
N ASN A 508 19.16 -19.86 -13.64
CA ASN A 508 18.89 -20.77 -12.52
C ASN A 508 18.55 -22.20 -12.99
N GLN A 509 17.78 -22.34 -14.07
CA GLN A 509 17.51 -23.63 -14.70
C GLN A 509 18.79 -24.27 -15.23
N ALA A 510 19.63 -23.50 -15.92
CA ALA A 510 20.93 -23.96 -16.41
C ALA A 510 21.84 -24.43 -15.26
N ASP A 511 21.99 -23.63 -14.20
CA ASP A 511 22.81 -23.96 -13.04
C ASP A 511 22.30 -25.22 -12.32
N SER A 512 20.98 -25.37 -12.19
CA SER A 512 20.35 -26.56 -11.60
C SER A 512 20.64 -27.81 -12.44
N LEU A 513 20.50 -27.70 -13.77
CA LEU A 513 20.78 -28.80 -14.69
C LEU A 513 22.27 -29.16 -14.71
N ILE A 514 23.17 -28.17 -14.67
CA ILE A 514 24.62 -28.37 -14.55
C ILE A 514 24.89 -29.23 -13.30
N TYR A 515 24.37 -28.81 -12.15
CA TYR A 515 24.60 -29.51 -10.88
C TYR A 515 24.05 -30.94 -10.90
N GLN A 516 22.81 -31.14 -11.38
CA GLN A 516 22.19 -32.47 -11.48
C GLN A 516 22.96 -33.40 -12.42
N THR A 517 23.42 -32.86 -13.56
CA THR A 517 24.21 -33.61 -14.53
C THR A 517 25.57 -34.01 -13.94
N GLU A 518 26.27 -33.09 -13.28
CA GLU A 518 27.54 -33.37 -12.60
C GLU A 518 27.41 -34.46 -11.55
N LYS A 519 26.35 -34.38 -10.71
CA LYS A 519 26.06 -35.38 -9.70
C LYS A 519 25.78 -36.74 -10.34
N SER A 520 24.93 -36.77 -11.37
CA SER A 520 24.57 -38.02 -12.06
C SER A 520 25.76 -38.68 -12.75
N LEU A 521 26.63 -37.91 -13.41
CA LEU A 521 27.87 -38.42 -14.00
C LEU A 521 28.82 -39.01 -12.93
N LYS A 522 28.86 -38.41 -11.74
CA LYS A 522 29.63 -38.93 -10.61
C LYS A 522 29.04 -40.22 -10.05
N ASP A 523 27.73 -40.31 -9.91
CA ASP A 523 27.03 -41.47 -9.36
C ASP A 523 27.01 -42.66 -10.32
N LEU A 524 26.94 -42.41 -11.64
CA LEU A 524 27.01 -43.44 -12.68
C LEU A 524 28.42 -44.03 -12.81
N GLY A 525 29.47 -43.25 -12.55
CA GLY A 525 30.86 -43.75 -12.48
C GLY A 525 31.28 -44.55 -13.71
N ASP A 526 31.58 -45.84 -13.53
CA ASP A 526 31.99 -46.77 -14.58
C ASP A 526 30.82 -47.45 -15.33
N LYS A 527 29.56 -47.18 -14.93
CA LYS A 527 28.38 -47.79 -15.55
C LYS A 527 27.99 -47.13 -16.87
N ILE A 528 28.51 -45.93 -17.15
CA ILE A 528 28.33 -45.20 -18.40
C ILE A 528 29.52 -45.48 -19.31
N ASP A 529 29.28 -45.74 -20.60
CA ASP A 529 30.37 -45.93 -21.54
C ASP A 529 31.11 -44.61 -21.83
N ALA A 530 32.37 -44.71 -22.25
CA ALA A 530 33.23 -43.55 -22.41
C ALA A 530 32.77 -42.59 -23.52
N ALA A 531 32.06 -43.07 -24.54
CA ALA A 531 31.58 -42.23 -25.63
C ALA A 531 30.38 -41.39 -25.19
N ASP A 532 29.42 -42.02 -24.50
CA ASP A 532 28.25 -41.35 -23.94
C ASP A 532 28.65 -40.35 -22.83
N LYS A 533 29.61 -40.72 -21.96
CA LYS A 533 30.16 -39.81 -20.95
C LYS A 533 30.81 -38.57 -21.58
N SER A 534 31.65 -38.76 -22.60
CA SER A 534 32.31 -37.65 -23.29
C SER A 534 31.31 -36.72 -23.98
N SER A 535 30.19 -37.26 -24.49
CA SER A 535 29.15 -36.46 -25.13
C SER A 535 28.42 -35.55 -24.13
N ILE A 536 28.09 -36.06 -22.94
CA ILE A 536 27.44 -35.27 -21.89
C ILE A 536 28.41 -34.21 -21.35
N GLU A 537 29.67 -34.57 -21.10
CA GLU A 537 30.68 -33.64 -20.60
C GLU A 537 30.93 -32.47 -21.56
N ALA A 538 30.85 -32.71 -22.88
CA ALA A 538 30.96 -31.65 -23.89
C ALA A 538 29.83 -30.62 -23.78
N GLU A 539 28.57 -31.08 -23.74
CA GLU A 539 27.40 -30.18 -23.61
C GLU A 539 27.32 -29.52 -22.22
N LEU A 540 27.76 -30.21 -21.17
CA LEU A 540 27.85 -29.68 -19.82
C LEU A 540 28.85 -28.51 -19.74
N ASN A 541 30.02 -28.67 -20.35
CA ASN A 541 31.02 -27.61 -20.41
C ASN A 541 30.56 -26.45 -21.30
N ASN A 542 29.86 -26.74 -22.40
CA ASN A 542 29.24 -25.71 -23.23
C ASN A 542 28.22 -24.88 -22.42
N LEU A 543 27.30 -25.51 -21.70
CA LEU A 543 26.32 -24.81 -20.87
C LEU A 543 26.98 -23.96 -19.77
N LYS A 544 28.02 -24.48 -19.11
CA LYS A 544 28.82 -23.74 -18.12
C LYS A 544 29.49 -22.48 -18.66
N GLU A 545 29.90 -22.47 -19.93
CA GLU A 545 30.47 -21.27 -20.55
C GLU A 545 29.38 -20.31 -21.00
N VAL A 546 28.30 -20.82 -21.60
CA VAL A 546 27.18 -19.99 -22.10
C VAL A 546 26.45 -19.29 -20.95
N VAL A 547 26.25 -19.95 -19.80
CA VAL A 547 25.55 -19.37 -18.63
C VAL A 547 26.30 -18.20 -17.98
N LYS A 548 27.61 -18.05 -18.23
CA LYS A 548 28.39 -16.88 -17.79
C LYS A 548 28.06 -15.62 -18.57
N GLY A 549 27.44 -15.75 -19.75
CA GLY A 549 26.97 -14.63 -20.57
C GLY A 549 25.56 -14.17 -20.20
N ASP A 550 25.00 -13.25 -21.00
CA ASP A 550 23.66 -12.68 -20.82
C ASP A 550 22.68 -12.99 -21.97
N ASP A 551 23.08 -13.87 -22.90
CA ASP A 551 22.23 -14.29 -24.02
C ASP A 551 21.26 -15.40 -23.59
N VAL A 552 20.03 -15.00 -23.28
CA VAL A 552 18.96 -15.89 -22.78
C VAL A 552 18.63 -17.00 -23.77
N GLU A 553 18.62 -16.73 -25.07
CA GLU A 553 18.27 -17.71 -26.09
C GLU A 553 19.41 -18.73 -26.27
N ALA A 554 20.67 -18.28 -26.20
CA ALA A 554 21.81 -19.19 -26.18
C ALA A 554 21.81 -20.09 -24.94
N ILE A 555 21.49 -19.53 -23.75
CA ILE A 555 21.38 -20.29 -22.51
C ILE A 555 20.28 -21.35 -22.63
N LYS A 556 19.07 -20.97 -23.04
CA LYS A 556 17.95 -21.92 -23.24
C LYS A 556 18.31 -23.04 -24.22
N ALA A 557 18.91 -22.69 -25.37
CA ALA A 557 19.32 -23.67 -26.37
C ALA A 557 20.40 -24.64 -25.85
N ALA A 558 21.37 -24.15 -25.07
CA ALA A 558 22.40 -24.99 -24.46
C ALA A 558 21.81 -25.88 -23.35
N THR A 559 20.88 -25.36 -22.55
CA THR A 559 20.13 -26.14 -21.53
C THR A 559 19.35 -27.29 -22.19
N GLU A 560 18.68 -27.03 -23.30
CA GLU A 560 17.93 -28.04 -24.04
C GLU A 560 18.86 -29.12 -24.62
N LYS A 561 19.99 -28.72 -25.22
CA LYS A 561 20.98 -29.68 -25.75
C LYS A 561 21.54 -30.60 -24.66
N LEU A 562 21.91 -30.04 -23.51
CA LEU A 562 22.38 -30.85 -22.38
C LEU A 562 21.29 -31.81 -21.90
N SER A 563 20.04 -31.33 -21.79
CA SER A 563 18.90 -32.15 -21.39
C SER A 563 18.68 -33.32 -22.34
N GLN A 564 18.71 -33.06 -23.66
CA GLN A 564 18.57 -34.09 -24.70
C GLN A 564 19.70 -35.11 -24.67
N ALA A 565 20.96 -34.66 -24.53
CA ALA A 565 22.12 -35.54 -24.43
C ALA A 565 22.03 -36.45 -23.20
N PHE A 566 21.66 -35.88 -22.05
CA PHE A 566 21.50 -36.62 -20.80
C PHE A 566 20.32 -37.63 -20.87
N TYR A 567 19.20 -37.25 -21.48
CA TYR A 567 18.04 -38.13 -21.66
C TYR A 567 18.35 -39.33 -22.56
N ALA A 568 19.03 -39.11 -23.69
CA ALA A 568 19.40 -40.16 -24.62
C ALA A 568 20.27 -41.26 -23.96
N VAL A 569 21.20 -40.85 -23.09
CA VAL A 569 22.06 -41.79 -22.34
C VAL A 569 21.29 -42.49 -21.23
N SER A 570 20.41 -41.76 -20.52
CA SER A 570 19.55 -42.33 -19.48
C SER A 570 18.63 -43.42 -20.03
N GLN A 571 18.08 -43.24 -21.24
CA GLN A 571 17.28 -44.27 -21.92
C GLN A 571 18.07 -45.54 -22.24
N LYS A 572 19.32 -45.42 -22.70
CA LYS A 572 20.18 -46.59 -22.96
C LYS A 572 20.53 -47.35 -21.69
N LEU A 573 20.80 -46.65 -20.59
CA LEU A 573 21.11 -47.25 -19.29
C LEU A 573 19.90 -48.02 -18.73
N TYR A 574 18.69 -47.47 -18.86
CA TYR A 574 17.45 -48.16 -18.48
C TYR A 574 17.23 -49.44 -19.31
N GLN A 575 17.47 -49.39 -20.63
CA GLN A 575 17.34 -50.55 -21.51
C GLN A 575 18.39 -51.65 -21.23
N GLN A 576 19.53 -51.31 -20.63
CA GLN A 576 20.56 -52.28 -20.24
C GLN A 576 20.32 -52.93 -18.87
N GLN A 577 19.45 -52.36 -18.02
CA GLN A 577 19.18 -52.88 -16.68
C GLN A 577 18.00 -53.87 -16.59
N ASP A 578 17.14 -54.01 -17.61
CA ASP A 578 16.09 -55.05 -17.63
C ASP A 578 15.56 -55.38 -19.06
N PRO A 579 15.77 -56.59 -19.62
CA PRO A 579 15.15 -57.04 -20.88
C PRO A 579 13.68 -57.48 -20.74
N GLY A 580 13.01 -57.24 -19.61
CA GLY A 580 11.74 -57.88 -19.26
C GLY A 580 10.69 -57.01 -18.58
N ALA A 581 10.53 -55.73 -18.95
CA ALA A 581 9.39 -54.93 -18.48
C ALA A 581 8.87 -53.96 -19.56
N ALA A 582 8.05 -54.48 -20.47
CA ALA A 582 7.15 -53.65 -21.26
C ALA A 582 5.88 -53.42 -20.42
N GLY A 583 5.72 -52.22 -19.86
CA GLY A 583 4.48 -51.76 -19.24
C GLY A 583 4.68 -50.92 -17.99
N GLY A 584 4.65 -49.59 -18.14
CA GLY A 584 4.69 -48.63 -17.04
C GLY A 584 5.54 -47.42 -17.40
N ALA A 585 5.01 -46.52 -18.24
CA ALA A 585 5.64 -45.24 -18.51
C ALA A 585 5.32 -44.28 -17.36
N ASP A 586 6.26 -44.08 -16.44
CA ASP A 586 6.38 -42.81 -15.72
C ASP A 586 7.61 -42.11 -16.27
N GLY A 587 7.34 -41.08 -17.07
CA GLY A 587 8.35 -40.25 -17.71
C GLY A 587 9.07 -39.40 -16.66
N PHE A 588 10.37 -39.24 -16.86
CA PHE A 588 11.17 -38.20 -16.21
C PHE A 588 10.53 -36.83 -16.49
N ASN A 589 9.85 -36.27 -15.48
CA ASN A 589 9.31 -34.93 -15.52
C ASN A 589 10.30 -33.98 -14.83
N PRO A 590 10.87 -32.96 -15.51
CA PRO A 590 11.82 -32.03 -14.90
C PRO A 590 11.19 -31.07 -13.88
N ASP A 591 9.88 -31.14 -13.67
CA ASP A 591 9.09 -30.18 -12.90
C ASP A 591 8.45 -30.78 -11.63
N MET A 592 9.28 -31.32 -10.73
CA MET A 592 8.86 -31.71 -9.37
C MET A 592 10.00 -31.41 -8.39
N GLY A 593 9.94 -30.21 -7.81
CA GLY A 593 10.55 -29.95 -6.52
C GLY A 593 9.62 -30.47 -5.41
N GLY A 594 10.13 -31.34 -4.54
CA GLY A 594 9.44 -31.64 -3.28
C GLY A 594 9.69 -33.03 -2.75
N ASN A 595 10.48 -33.11 -1.67
CA ASN A 595 10.30 -34.13 -0.65
C ASN A 595 9.36 -33.51 0.40
N GLN A 596 8.10 -33.95 0.46
CA GLN A 596 7.18 -33.66 1.56
C GLN A 596 6.63 -35.00 2.06
N ASP A 597 7.04 -35.36 3.27
CA ASP A 597 6.37 -36.36 4.08
C ASP A 597 5.12 -35.74 4.72
N ASP A 598 4.05 -36.54 4.75
CA ASP A 598 2.85 -36.50 5.60
C ASP A 598 1.91 -35.29 5.54
N VAL A 599 0.84 -35.39 4.71
CA VAL A 599 -0.52 -34.92 5.09
C VAL A 599 -1.59 -35.87 4.51
N PHE A 600 -2.56 -36.21 5.35
CA PHE A 600 -3.67 -37.15 5.13
C PHE A 600 -4.61 -36.78 3.97
N ASP A 601 -4.89 -37.73 3.09
CA ASP A 601 -5.98 -37.66 2.10
C ASP A 601 -7.34 -37.95 2.77
N ALA A 602 -8.28 -37.03 2.59
CA ALA A 602 -9.70 -37.24 2.82
C ALA A 602 -10.39 -37.41 1.46
N ASP A 603 -10.82 -38.63 1.15
CA ASP A 603 -11.56 -38.97 -0.06
C ASP A 603 -12.86 -38.14 -0.18
N TYR A 604 -12.97 -37.32 -1.23
CA TYR A 604 -14.24 -36.78 -1.69
C TYR A 604 -14.63 -37.46 -3.01
N LYS A 605 -15.73 -38.21 -2.97
CA LYS A 605 -16.27 -38.96 -4.10
C LYS A 605 -17.19 -38.05 -4.90
N VAL A 606 -16.80 -37.70 -6.13
CA VAL A 606 -17.68 -37.05 -7.09
C VAL A 606 -18.67 -38.09 -7.63
N VAL A 607 -19.96 -37.79 -7.52
CA VAL A 607 -21.05 -38.54 -8.16
C VAL A 607 -21.31 -37.84 -9.49
N ASP A 608 -21.07 -38.54 -10.59
CA ASP A 608 -21.49 -38.10 -11.92
C ASP A 608 -23.01 -38.30 -12.07
N ASP A 609 -23.73 -37.22 -12.35
CA ASP A 609 -25.10 -37.27 -12.85
C ASP A 609 -25.04 -37.42 -14.37
N GLU A 610 -25.28 -38.64 -14.86
CA GLU A 610 -25.63 -38.88 -16.26
C GLU A 610 -27.14 -38.65 -16.47
N ASP A 611 -27.44 -37.78 -17.43
CA ASP A 611 -28.74 -37.62 -18.07
C ASP A 611 -29.27 -38.97 -18.58
N ASP A 612 -30.49 -39.35 -18.18
CA ASP A 612 -31.27 -40.37 -18.87
C ASP A 612 -32.66 -39.82 -19.23
N ALA A 613 -32.88 -39.73 -20.54
CA ALA A 613 -34.15 -39.41 -21.16
C ALA A 613 -35.06 -40.65 -21.28
N ASN A 614 -36.38 -40.38 -21.33
CA ASN A 614 -37.51 -41.29 -21.60
C ASN A 614 -38.03 -42.13 -20.42
N ASN A 615 -39.13 -41.71 -19.79
CA ASN A 615 -40.51 -41.99 -20.23
C ASN A 615 -41.53 -41.34 -19.29
#